data_AF-A0A7V3WGT8-F1
#
_entry.id   AF-A0A7V3WGT8-F1
#
_cell.length_a   1.000
_cell.length_b   1.000
_cell.length_c   1.000
_cell.angle_alpha   90.00
_cell.angle_beta   90.00
_cell.angle_gamma   90.00
#
_symmetry.space_group_name_H-M   'P 1'
#
loop_
_entity.id
_entity.type
_entity.pdbx_description
1 polymer ?
#
loop_
_entity_poly.entity_id
_entity_poly.type
_entity_poly.pdbx_seq_one_letter_code
_entity_poly.pdbx_strand_id
1 'polypeptide(L)'
;FVDEIQRLEDPGRFLKGIYDIGLPLKFIVSGSSSLEVRSKVFESLVGRKRVFYLWPFSFKEYLSSQSPPLELPAMDAEVSFILPYELESIDITSGTTY
;
A
#
# COMPACT_ATOMS: atom_id res chain seq x y z
N PHE A 1 9.09 14.77 -3.15
CA PHE A 1 8.80 13.38 -2.75
C PHE A 1 9.48 13.16 -1.41
N VAL A 2 8.80 12.55 -0.44
CA VAL A 2 9.37 12.25 0.89
C VAL A 2 9.28 10.75 1.10
N ASP A 3 10.43 10.09 1.21
CA ASP A 3 10.49 8.66 1.43
C ASP A 3 10.54 8.32 2.92
N GLU A 4 10.01 7.17 3.29
CA GLU A 4 10.07 6.63 4.65
C GLU A 4 9.62 7.64 5.74
N ILE A 5 8.50 8.32 5.48
CA ILE A 5 7.97 9.42 6.30
C ILE A 5 7.77 9.02 7.78
N GLN A 6 7.55 7.74 8.05
CA GLN A 6 7.41 7.18 9.39
C GLN A 6 8.68 7.28 10.25
N ARG A 7 9.84 7.61 9.67
CA ARG A 7 11.09 7.85 10.41
C ARG A 7 11.12 9.21 11.12
N LEU A 8 10.24 10.14 10.72
CA LEU A 8 10.07 11.40 11.44
C LEU A 8 9.41 11.15 12.79
N GLU A 9 9.81 11.94 13.78
CA GLU A 9 9.29 11.87 15.15
C GLU A 9 7.79 12.23 15.21
N ASP A 10 7.37 13.26 14.48
CA ASP A 10 5.96 13.67 14.35
C ASP A 10 5.60 13.95 12.87
N PRO A 11 5.38 12.90 12.06
CA PRO A 11 5.16 13.07 10.64
C PRO A 11 3.80 13.70 10.32
N GLY A 12 2.79 13.51 11.17
CA GLY A 12 1.45 14.08 10.96
C GLY A 12 1.44 15.61 11.09
N ARG A 13 2.17 16.15 12.07
CA ARG A 13 2.35 17.60 12.21
C ARG A 13 3.17 18.19 11.08
N PHE A 14 4.22 17.49 10.65
CA PHE A 14 5.03 17.91 9.51
C PHE A 14 4.20 18.05 8.23
N LEU A 15 3.44 17.01 7.87
CA LEU A 15 2.62 17.03 6.65
C LEU A 15 1.49 18.07 6.72
N LYS A 16 0.86 18.22 7.90
CA LYS A 16 -0.12 19.28 8.14
C LYS A 16 0.50 20.67 7.93
N GLY A 17 1.69 20.90 8.48
CA GLY A 17 2.41 22.16 8.32
C GLY A 17 2.65 22.49 6.86
N ILE A 18 3.19 21.55 6.08
CA ILE A 18 3.43 21.76 4.64
C ILE A 18 2.14 22.05 3.87
N TYR A 19 1.05 21.34 4.20
CA TYR A 19 -0.25 21.54 3.56
C TYR A 19 -0.87 22.91 3.90
N ASP A 20 -0.82 23.30 5.17
CA ASP A 20 -1.45 24.54 5.68
C ASP A 20 -0.77 25.82 5.17
N ILE A 21 0.48 25.75 4.67
CA ILE A 21 1.17 26.90 4.02
C ILE A 21 0.43 27.33 2.74
N GLY A 22 -0.45 26.50 2.17
CA GLY A 22 -1.30 26.88 1.04
C GLY A 22 -0.55 27.02 -0.28
N LEU A 23 0.65 26.43 -0.39
CA LEU A 23 1.38 26.38 -1.65
C LEU A 23 0.67 25.44 -2.63
N PRO A 24 0.64 25.76 -3.94
CA PRO A 24 0.07 24.89 -4.97
C PRO A 24 0.99 23.69 -5.28
N LEU A 25 1.48 23.01 -4.25
CA LEU A 25 2.46 21.93 -4.33
C LEU A 25 1.78 20.58 -4.08
N LYS A 26 1.90 19.68 -5.06
CA LYS A 26 1.57 18.27 -4.88
C LYS A 26 2.80 17.56 -4.36
N PHE A 27 2.71 16.96 -3.18
CA PHE A 27 3.77 16.12 -2.64
C PHE A 27 3.29 14.69 -2.50
N ILE A 28 4.22 13.76 -2.71
CA ILE A 28 4.00 12.32 -2.58
C ILE A 28 4.87 11.87 -1.41
N VAL A 29 4.27 11.08 -0.53
CA VAL A 29 4.93 10.47 0.62
C VAL A 29 4.85 8.95 0.49
N SER A 30 5.93 8.26 0.84
CA SER A 30 5.95 6.81 0.97
C SER A 30 6.29 6.41 2.39
N GLY A 31 5.86 5.21 2.73
CA GLY A 31 6.26 4.51 3.93
C GLY A 31 5.96 3.04 3.78
N SER A 32 6.88 2.20 4.24
CA SER A 32 6.62 0.78 4.41
C SER A 32 5.45 0.55 5.37
N SER A 33 4.81 -0.63 5.27
CA SER A 33 3.55 -1.06 5.92
C SER A 33 3.36 -0.67 7.41
N SER A 34 4.42 -0.34 8.13
CA SER A 34 4.41 0.38 9.41
C SER A 34 3.59 1.69 9.39
N LEU A 35 3.41 2.29 8.22
CA LEU A 35 2.68 3.54 8.01
C LEU A 35 1.18 3.40 8.37
N GLU A 36 0.60 2.25 8.04
CA GLU A 36 -0.80 1.93 8.35
C GLU A 36 -0.99 1.67 9.85
N VAL A 37 -0.01 0.98 10.47
CA VAL A 37 0.09 0.80 11.93
C VAL A 37 0.24 2.15 12.66
N ARG A 38 0.80 3.16 12.00
CA ARG A 38 0.93 4.53 12.49
C ARG A 38 -0.17 5.45 11.91
N SER A 39 -1.41 4.97 11.87
CA SER A 39 -2.61 5.66 11.35
C SER A 39 -2.71 7.15 11.77
N LYS A 40 -2.30 7.47 13.01
CA LYS A 40 -2.24 8.82 13.59
C LYS A 40 -1.55 9.86 12.70
N VAL A 41 -0.56 9.43 11.91
CA VAL A 41 0.18 10.31 10.99
C VAL A 41 -0.75 10.96 9.96
N PHE A 42 -1.78 10.24 9.52
CA PHE A 42 -2.66 10.70 8.44
C PHE A 42 -4.05 11.11 8.90
N GLU A 43 -4.37 10.93 10.18
CA GLU A 43 -5.61 11.42 10.78
C GLU A 43 -5.74 12.94 10.62
N SER A 44 -4.63 13.68 10.72
CA SER A 44 -4.58 15.12 10.51
C SER A 44 -4.89 15.57 9.07
N LEU A 45 -4.85 14.64 8.11
CA LEU A 45 -5.04 14.87 6.67
C LEU A 45 -6.29 14.17 6.11
N VAL A 46 -7.20 13.70 6.97
CA VAL A 46 -8.45 13.07 6.54
C VAL A 46 -9.22 13.99 5.59
N GLY A 47 -9.68 13.42 4.46
CA GLY A 47 -10.36 14.15 3.38
C GLY A 47 -9.44 15.00 2.49
N ARG A 48 -8.15 15.14 2.81
CA ARG A 48 -7.18 15.97 2.07
C ARG A 48 -6.03 15.18 1.46
N LYS A 49 -5.99 13.86 1.70
CA LYS A 49 -5.00 12.93 1.17
C LYS A 49 -5.62 11.99 0.13
N ARG A 50 -4.80 11.49 -0.78
CA ARG A 50 -5.08 10.29 -1.59
C ARG A 50 -4.10 9.21 -1.16
N VAL A 51 -4.61 8.04 -0.81
CA VAL A 51 -3.80 6.91 -0.34
C VAL A 51 -3.72 5.88 -1.45
N PHE A 52 -2.51 5.38 -1.70
CA PHE A 52 -2.25 4.29 -2.63
C PHE A 52 -1.56 3.18 -1.86
N TYR A 53 -2.05 1.96 -2.01
CA TYR A 53 -1.44 0.77 -1.43
C TYR A 53 -0.66 0.05 -2.52
N LEU A 54 0.64 -0.13 -2.30
CA LEU A 54 1.49 -0.92 -3.17
C LEU A 54 1.70 -2.28 -2.52
N TRP A 55 1.06 -3.30 -3.09
CA TRP A 55 1.23 -4.68 -2.66
C TRP A 55 2.52 -5.27 -3.24
N PRO A 56 3.07 -6.32 -2.60
CA PRO A 56 4.07 -7.15 -3.23
C PRO A 56 3.56 -7.68 -4.57
N PHE A 57 4.47 -7.97 -5.50
CA PHE A 57 4.11 -8.56 -6.77
C PHE A 57 3.36 -9.86 -6.56
N SER A 58 2.25 -10.03 -7.30
CA SER A 58 1.69 -11.36 -7.51
C SER A 58 2.70 -12.26 -8.20
N PHE A 59 2.57 -13.57 -8.04
CA PHE A 59 3.47 -14.52 -8.70
C PHE A 59 3.54 -14.30 -10.22
N LYS A 60 2.41 -13.99 -10.85
CA LYS A 60 2.32 -13.66 -12.28
C LYS A 60 3.10 -12.40 -12.64
N GLU A 61 2.97 -11.32 -11.86
CA GLU A 61 3.72 -10.07 -12.08
C GLU A 61 5.22 -10.28 -11.89
N TYR A 62 5.60 -11.07 -10.89
CA TYR A 62 7.00 -11.44 -10.65
C TYR A 62 7.61 -12.15 -11.86
N LEU A 63 6.93 -13.15 -12.42
CA LEU A 63 7.38 -13.86 -13.62
C LEU A 63 7.49 -12.93 -14.83
N SER A 64 6.51 -12.02 -14.98
CA SER A 64 6.49 -11.02 -16.06
C SER A 64 7.58 -9.96 -15.92
N SER A 65 8.05 -9.68 -14.70
CA SER A 65 9.12 -8.71 -14.44
C SER A 65 10.53 -9.24 -14.74
N GLN A 66 10.68 -10.56 -14.96
CA GLN A 66 11.96 -11.14 -15.34
C GLN A 66 12.35 -10.74 -16.78
N SER A 67 13.65 -10.79 -17.08
CA SER A 67 14.17 -10.51 -18.43
C SER A 67 15.10 -11.66 -18.86
N PRO A 68 14.67 -12.54 -19.79
CA PRO A 68 13.40 -12.51 -20.50
C PRO A 68 12.19 -12.82 -19.58
N PRO A 69 10.97 -12.34 -19.92
CA PRO A 69 9.78 -12.68 -19.16
C PRO A 69 9.59 -14.20 -19.09
N LEU A 70 9.30 -14.71 -17.89
CA LEU A 70 9.00 -16.12 -17.71
C LEU A 70 7.51 -16.35 -17.91
N GLU A 71 7.17 -17.39 -18.68
CA GLU A 71 5.78 -17.83 -18.80
C GLU A 71 5.42 -18.75 -17.63
N LEU A 72 4.16 -18.70 -17.22
CA LEU A 72 3.65 -19.70 -16.28
C LEU A 72 3.79 -21.07 -16.93
N PRO A 73 4.40 -22.07 -16.27
CA PRO A 73 4.38 -23.42 -16.79
C PRO A 73 2.91 -23.84 -16.95
N ALA A 74 2.59 -24.54 -18.04
CA ALA A 74 1.27 -25.11 -18.22
C ALA A 74 0.96 -25.94 -16.96
N MET A 75 -0.04 -25.51 -16.19
CA MET A 75 -0.41 -26.20 -14.97
C MET A 75 -1.07 -27.52 -15.38
N ASP A 76 -0.35 -28.62 -15.23
CA ASP A 76 -0.99 -29.93 -15.19
C ASP A 76 -2.02 -29.91 -14.07
N ALA A 77 -3.21 -30.46 -14.34
CA ALA A 77 -4.41 -30.33 -13.50
C ALA A 77 -4.19 -30.72 -12.03
N GLU A 78 -3.16 -31.51 -11.72
CA GLU A 78 -2.81 -31.95 -10.37
C GLU A 78 -2.28 -30.81 -9.47
N VAL A 79 -1.68 -29.75 -10.01
CA VAL A 79 -1.13 -28.63 -9.22
C VAL A 79 -2.21 -27.63 -8.80
N SER A 80 -3.36 -27.63 -9.47
CA SER A 80 -4.52 -26.79 -9.12
C SER A 80 -5.07 -27.10 -7.71
N PHE A 81 -4.77 -28.28 -7.17
CA PHE A 81 -5.17 -28.72 -5.82
C PHE A 81 -4.29 -28.15 -4.69
N ILE A 82 -3.10 -27.63 -5.01
CA ILE A 82 -2.10 -27.22 -4.00
C ILE A 82 -2.14 -25.71 -3.72
N LEU A 83 -2.75 -24.90 -4.59
CA LEU A 83 -3.00 -23.49 -4.28
C LEU A 83 -4.30 -23.41 -3.48
N PRO A 84 -4.28 -23.10 -2.17
CA PRO A 84 -5.52 -22.87 -1.44
C PRO A 84 -6.16 -21.62 -2.02
N TYR A 85 -7.30 -21.83 -2.67
CA TYR A 85 -8.23 -20.79 -3.02
C TYR A 85 -8.83 -20.25 -1.72
N GLU A 86 -8.21 -19.22 -1.14
CA GLU A 86 -8.80 -18.44 -0.06
C GLU A 86 -8.30 -17.00 -0.15
N LEU A 87 -8.65 -16.36 -1.28
CA LEU A 87 -8.91 -14.93 -1.27
C LEU A 87 -10.43 -14.78 -1.14
N GLU A 88 -10.95 -15.09 0.04
CA GLU A 88 -12.23 -14.49 0.44
C GLU A 88 -12.01 -12.98 0.48
N SER A 89 -12.88 -12.28 -0.24
CA SER A 89 -13.00 -10.82 -0.22
C SER A 89 -13.13 -10.33 1.21
N ILE A 90 -12.06 -9.79 1.77
CA ILE A 90 -12.16 -8.94 2.95
C ILE A 90 -12.82 -7.64 2.50
N ASP A 91 -14.15 -7.61 2.61
CA ASP A 91 -14.93 -6.38 2.59
C ASP A 91 -14.58 -5.57 3.85
N ILE A 92 -13.66 -4.62 3.72
CA ILE A 92 -13.32 -3.64 4.78
C ILE A 92 -14.39 -2.51 4.90
N THR A 93 -15.60 -2.73 4.43
CA THR A 93 -16.69 -1.72 4.38
C THR A 93 -17.81 -1.95 5.40
N SER A 94 -17.61 -2.75 6.46
CA SER A 94 -18.48 -2.70 7.63
C SER A 94 -17.66 -2.52 8.90
N GLY A 95 -17.72 -1.31 9.46
CA GLY A 95 -17.11 -1.01 10.75
C GLY A 95 -17.67 -1.90 11.85
N THR A 96 -16.80 -2.41 12.71
CA THR A 96 -17.09 -2.69 14.11
C THR A 96 -15.79 -2.63 14.90
N THR A 97 -15.87 -1.90 16.01
CA THR A 97 -14.94 -1.72 17.10
C THR A 97 -14.31 -3.01 17.62
N TYR A 98 -12.98 -3.01 17.82
CA TYR A 98 -12.29 -3.56 18.98
C TYR A 98 -11.09 -2.67 19.31
#